data_AF-A0AAD4FC18-F1
#
_entry.id   AF-A0AAD4FC18-F1
#
_cell.length_a   1.000
_cell.length_b   1.000
_cell.length_c   1.000
_cell.angle_alpha   90.00
_cell.angle_beta   90.00
_cell.angle_gamma   90.00
#
_symmetry.space_group_name_H-M   'P 1'
#
loop_
_entity.id
_entity.type
_entity.pdbx_description
1 polymer ?
#
loop_
_entity_poly.entity_id
_entity_poly.type
_entity_poly.pdbx_seq_one_letter_code
_entity_poly.pdbx_strand_id
1 'polypeptide(L)'
;MPLLMSAAFGDDLVYQIANIIGDEARAFVNDGVTPMDYWAPHINTCEYPRWGRGSETPGSDILGIKSYTKSLLAGLEGGQAQRKIIATCKHYIPMQDLAEYYMPPFQQCAQASKVRSFVCSYNAVNGVPTCADTYVLQTILCYHWNWTESNNYITSDCEAVADVSENHNYTNTLAEYTAVAFSAGMDNSCEYKGSSDIPILQNSSVPDNWTTNALHAAQGSDHIISFGGLDTPAAAEGFDRTDISWPGTQVELITKLAQLGKPLIVVVLGDMVDNSPLLSMEGVKSVIWTNWSGQDGGSAVMQVISAVHAVAGRLPIMQYPASYTNLSMLDMNLRPDASSPGWTYRWCNRSVQPFDLGSHYITFAANFGSSEGLTYNIQETIRNCAQKYSCLFGVPPLEVAVMNEGNRALDFVTLAFIKD
;
A
#
# COMPACT_ATOMS: atom_id res chain seq x y z
N MET A 1 -5.72 -7.94 1.43
CA MET A 1 -5.95 -6.68 0.67
C MET A 1 -5.33 -5.54 1.45
N PRO A 2 -4.00 -5.40 1.31
CA PRO A 2 -3.15 -4.64 2.22
C PRO A 2 -3.49 -3.16 2.30
N LEU A 3 -3.85 -2.53 1.18
CA LEU A 3 -4.11 -1.10 1.15
C LEU A 3 -5.33 -0.70 1.99
N LEU A 4 -6.44 -1.45 1.89
CA LEU A 4 -7.60 -1.24 2.75
C LEU A 4 -7.30 -1.56 4.22
N MET A 5 -6.54 -2.63 4.47
CA MET A 5 -6.16 -3.03 5.83
C MET A 5 -5.31 -1.94 6.51
N SER A 6 -4.41 -1.30 5.75
CA SER A 6 -3.60 -0.18 6.24
C SER A 6 -4.42 1.08 6.51
N ALA A 7 -5.53 1.30 5.79
CA ALA A 7 -6.45 2.41 6.03
C ALA A 7 -7.11 2.38 7.42
N ALA A 8 -7.09 1.23 8.11
CA ALA A 8 -7.53 1.12 9.49
C ALA A 8 -6.51 1.68 10.51
N PHE A 9 -5.23 1.82 10.12
CA PHE A 9 -4.12 2.22 10.99
C PHE A 9 -4.08 1.45 12.33
N GLY A 10 -4.46 0.17 12.30
CA GLY A 10 -4.55 -0.71 13.47
C GLY A 10 -3.52 -1.84 13.42
N ASP A 11 -2.39 -1.66 14.10
CA ASP A 11 -1.32 -2.67 14.16
C ASP A 11 -1.80 -4.01 14.74
N ASP A 12 -2.67 -3.97 15.76
CA ASP A 12 -3.25 -5.17 16.36
C ASP A 12 -4.16 -5.92 15.37
N LEU A 13 -4.91 -5.20 14.53
CA LEU A 13 -5.74 -5.79 13.48
C LEU A 13 -4.87 -6.50 12.44
N VAL A 14 -3.80 -5.84 11.99
CA VAL A 14 -2.83 -6.41 11.05
C VAL A 14 -2.20 -7.68 11.63
N TYR A 15 -1.79 -7.65 12.90
CA TYR A 15 -1.25 -8.81 13.59
C TYR A 15 -2.25 -9.97 13.69
N GLN A 16 -3.51 -9.70 14.07
CA GLN A 16 -4.54 -10.73 14.20
C GLN A 16 -4.82 -11.41 12.85
N ILE A 17 -4.98 -10.63 11.79
CA ILE A 17 -5.17 -11.16 10.43
C ILE A 17 -3.96 -12.02 10.02
N ALA A 18 -2.74 -11.51 10.22
CA ALA A 18 -1.53 -12.25 9.91
C ALA A 18 -1.38 -13.54 10.73
N ASN A 19 -1.78 -13.52 12.00
CA ASN A 19 -1.73 -14.70 12.85
C ASN A 19 -2.66 -15.81 12.33
N ILE A 20 -3.86 -15.44 11.88
CA ILE A 20 -4.81 -16.36 11.23
C ILE A 20 -4.22 -16.90 9.93
N ILE A 21 -3.70 -16.03 9.06
CA ILE A 21 -3.05 -16.44 7.81
C ILE A 21 -1.90 -17.43 8.09
N GLY A 22 -1.06 -17.16 9.08
CA GLY A 22 0.03 -18.07 9.47
C GLY A 22 -0.44 -19.42 9.98
N ASP A 23 -1.56 -19.46 10.72
CA ASP A 23 -2.17 -20.71 11.20
C ASP A 23 -2.78 -21.53 10.04
N GLU A 24 -3.51 -20.87 9.14
CA GLU A 24 -4.08 -21.50 7.95
C GLU A 24 -2.98 -22.02 7.02
N ALA A 25 -1.99 -21.18 6.69
CA ALA A 25 -0.85 -21.55 5.88
C ALA A 25 -0.11 -22.77 6.46
N ARG A 26 0.07 -22.82 7.78
CA ARG A 26 0.68 -23.99 8.43
C ARG A 26 -0.19 -25.24 8.36
N ALA A 27 -1.52 -25.11 8.38
CA ALA A 27 -2.41 -26.25 8.16
C ALA A 27 -2.24 -26.84 6.74
N PHE A 28 -2.18 -25.99 5.70
CA PHE A 28 -1.92 -26.42 4.31
C PHE A 28 -0.54 -27.08 4.15
N VAL A 29 0.48 -26.55 4.82
CA VAL A 29 1.81 -27.16 4.86
C VAL A 29 1.79 -28.56 5.48
N ASN A 30 1.09 -28.75 6.60
CA ASN A 30 1.03 -30.04 7.28
C ASN A 30 0.33 -31.12 6.43
N ASP A 31 -0.57 -30.70 5.53
CA ASP A 31 -1.24 -31.58 4.55
C ASP A 31 -0.47 -31.72 3.22
N GLY A 32 0.70 -31.08 3.12
CA GLY A 32 1.57 -31.16 1.93
C GLY A 32 1.04 -30.40 0.70
N VAL A 33 0.10 -29.46 0.89
CA VAL A 33 -0.48 -28.69 -0.22
C VAL A 33 0.44 -27.55 -0.68
N THR A 34 1.15 -26.92 0.26
CA THR A 34 2.03 -25.78 0.00
C THR A 34 3.37 -25.93 0.73
N PRO A 35 4.45 -25.29 0.24
CA PRO A 35 5.69 -25.16 1.00
C PRO A 35 5.52 -24.21 2.19
N MET A 36 6.53 -24.16 3.07
CA MET A 36 6.53 -23.27 4.24
C MET A 36 6.87 -21.81 3.94
N ASP A 37 7.27 -21.48 2.71
CA ASP A 37 7.65 -20.11 2.28
C ASP A 37 6.52 -19.43 1.51
N TYR A 38 6.26 -18.17 1.87
CA TYR A 38 5.23 -17.33 1.29
C TYR A 38 5.80 -15.95 0.93
N TRP A 39 5.62 -15.54 -0.33
CA TRP A 39 6.09 -14.25 -0.84
C TRP A 39 5.15 -13.10 -0.49
N ALA A 40 5.08 -12.85 0.82
CA ALA A 40 4.38 -11.76 1.45
C ALA A 40 5.16 -11.31 2.70
N PRO A 41 5.10 -10.02 3.07
CA PRO A 41 4.32 -8.96 2.43
C PRO A 41 4.97 -8.24 1.25
N HIS A 42 4.12 -7.66 0.40
CA HIS A 42 4.48 -6.58 -0.53
C HIS A 42 4.52 -5.26 0.25
N ILE A 43 5.71 -4.66 0.38
CA ILE A 43 5.99 -3.51 1.26
C ILE A 43 6.61 -2.31 0.55
N ASN A 44 6.57 -2.31 -0.78
CA ASN A 44 6.83 -1.11 -1.57
C ASN A 44 5.82 -0.02 -1.20
N THR A 45 6.19 1.21 -1.46
CA THR A 45 5.30 2.36 -1.35
C THR A 45 4.36 2.42 -2.55
N CYS A 46 3.14 2.91 -2.35
CA CYS A 46 2.21 3.24 -3.44
C CYS A 46 2.30 4.74 -3.76
N GLU A 47 3.46 5.19 -4.26
CA GLU A 47 3.71 6.60 -4.57
C GLU A 47 3.00 7.06 -5.86
N TYR A 48 3.00 6.22 -6.90
CA TYR A 48 2.39 6.52 -8.20
C TYR A 48 0.98 5.94 -8.27
N PRO A 49 -0.05 6.77 -8.55
CA PRO A 49 -1.42 6.30 -8.54
C PRO A 49 -1.71 5.32 -9.68
N ARG A 50 -0.95 5.35 -10.78
CA ARG A 50 -1.20 4.46 -11.93
C ARG A 50 -0.71 3.03 -11.72
N TRP A 51 0.10 2.76 -10.71
CA TRP A 51 0.72 1.46 -10.53
C TRP A 51 -0.31 0.34 -10.30
N GLY A 52 -0.28 -0.69 -11.15
CA GLY A 52 -1.25 -1.79 -11.19
C GLY A 52 -1.26 -2.68 -9.93
N ARG A 53 -0.17 -2.67 -9.17
CA ARG A 53 -0.01 -3.45 -7.93
C ARG A 53 -0.11 -2.59 -6.65
N GLY A 54 -0.47 -1.31 -6.77
CA GLY A 54 -0.54 -0.41 -5.60
C GLY A 54 -1.49 -0.90 -4.50
N SER A 55 -2.55 -1.63 -4.86
CA SER A 55 -3.47 -2.27 -3.89
C SER A 55 -2.83 -3.35 -3.01
N GLU A 56 -1.72 -3.94 -3.46
CA GLU A 56 -0.98 -4.94 -2.71
C GLU A 56 -0.12 -4.33 -1.59
N THR A 57 0.03 -3.01 -1.54
CA THR A 57 0.91 -2.35 -0.57
C THR A 57 0.16 -1.69 0.58
N PRO A 58 0.85 -1.32 1.69
CA PRO A 58 0.21 -0.66 2.82
C PRO A 58 0.02 0.85 2.63
N GLY A 59 0.17 1.38 1.41
CA GLY A 59 0.02 2.80 1.11
C GLY A 59 1.34 3.49 0.82
N SER A 60 1.43 4.80 1.10
CA SER A 60 2.57 5.64 0.69
C SER A 60 3.36 6.27 1.84
N ASP A 61 2.99 6.03 3.10
CA ASP A 61 3.79 6.49 4.24
C ASP A 61 4.73 5.42 4.79
N ILE A 62 5.99 5.80 4.95
CA ILE A 62 7.06 4.91 5.40
C ILE A 62 6.87 4.44 6.84
N LEU A 63 6.41 5.30 7.75
CA LEU A 63 6.24 4.90 9.14
C LEU A 63 5.05 3.95 9.29
N GLY A 64 3.94 4.25 8.61
CA GLY A 64 2.80 3.34 8.49
C GLY A 64 3.18 1.98 7.91
N ILE A 65 3.91 1.95 6.79
CA ILE A 65 4.39 0.71 6.17
C ILE A 65 5.31 -0.07 7.12
N LYS A 66 6.21 0.59 7.85
CA LYS A 66 7.09 -0.07 8.84
C LYS A 66 6.28 -0.73 9.96
N SER A 67 5.29 -0.03 10.51
CA SER A 67 4.42 -0.58 11.57
C SER A 67 3.60 -1.76 11.08
N TYR A 68 2.95 -1.59 9.92
CA TYR A 68 2.23 -2.65 9.22
C TYR A 68 3.11 -3.89 9.02
N THR A 69 4.32 -3.70 8.49
CA THR A 69 5.27 -4.78 8.18
C THR A 69 5.70 -5.52 9.44
N LYS A 70 5.99 -4.80 10.52
CA LYS A 70 6.32 -5.39 11.83
C LYS A 70 5.19 -6.26 12.34
N SER A 71 3.96 -5.73 12.37
CA SER A 71 2.77 -6.41 12.88
C SER A 71 2.43 -7.64 12.05
N LEU A 72 2.51 -7.52 10.71
CA LEU A 72 2.20 -8.61 9.81
C LEU A 72 3.21 -9.76 9.94
N LEU A 73 4.52 -9.47 9.92
CA LEU A 73 5.55 -10.50 10.06
C LEU A 73 5.46 -11.23 11.41
N ALA A 74 5.19 -10.48 12.49
CA ALA A 74 5.00 -11.08 13.81
C ALA A 74 3.82 -12.07 13.86
N GLY A 75 2.74 -11.79 13.13
CA GLY A 75 1.60 -12.71 13.01
C GLY A 75 1.89 -13.91 12.11
N LEU A 76 2.45 -13.67 10.92
CA LEU A 76 2.72 -14.71 9.92
C LEU A 76 3.70 -15.76 10.44
N GLU A 77 4.83 -15.32 10.98
CA GLU A 77 5.91 -16.21 11.38
C GLU A 77 5.75 -16.73 12.81
N GLY A 78 4.98 -16.02 13.65
CA GLY A 78 4.81 -16.32 15.07
C GLY A 78 6.03 -15.96 15.92
N GLY A 79 5.88 -16.06 17.25
CA GLY A 79 6.90 -15.69 18.24
C GLY A 79 7.67 -16.85 18.88
N GLN A 80 7.52 -18.08 18.40
CA GLN A 80 8.14 -19.26 19.01
C GLN A 80 9.51 -19.58 18.39
N ALA A 81 10.27 -20.48 19.04
CA ALA A 81 11.57 -20.96 18.54
C ALA A 81 11.46 -21.60 17.15
N GLN A 82 10.29 -22.14 16.80
CA GLN A 82 9.95 -22.58 15.46
C GLN A 82 8.95 -21.60 14.84
N ARG A 83 9.23 -21.17 13.60
CA ARG A 83 8.32 -20.32 12.83
C ARG A 83 7.13 -21.11 12.32
N LYS A 84 5.95 -20.48 12.27
CA LYS A 84 4.75 -21.05 11.63
C LYS A 84 4.99 -21.25 10.14
N ILE A 85 5.39 -20.18 9.46
CA ILE A 85 5.82 -20.12 8.06
C ILE A 85 7.01 -19.17 7.92
N ILE A 86 7.64 -19.18 6.75
CA ILE A 86 8.63 -18.21 6.32
C ILE A 86 7.90 -17.13 5.52
N ALA A 87 7.98 -15.89 5.99
CA ALA A 87 7.54 -14.73 5.24
C ALA A 87 8.71 -14.16 4.42
N THR A 88 8.38 -13.54 3.28
CA THR A 88 9.37 -12.98 2.35
C THR A 88 8.96 -11.56 1.97
N CYS A 89 9.72 -10.58 2.44
CA CYS A 89 9.47 -9.17 2.12
C CYS A 89 9.82 -8.88 0.65
N LYS A 90 8.89 -8.27 -0.07
CA LYS A 90 9.06 -7.96 -1.50
C LYS A 90 8.59 -6.54 -1.84
N HIS A 91 9.11 -5.91 -2.88
CA HIS A 91 10.17 -6.27 -3.83
C HIS A 91 11.32 -5.28 -3.66
N TYR A 92 12.53 -5.74 -3.33
CA TYR A 92 13.61 -4.89 -2.81
C TYR A 92 14.29 -4.01 -3.89
N ILE A 93 14.42 -2.69 -3.66
CA ILE A 93 14.95 -1.69 -4.63
C ILE A 93 16.10 -0.83 -3.98
N PRO A 94 17.14 -0.31 -4.72
CA PRO A 94 18.30 0.54 -4.23
C PRO A 94 18.48 2.08 -4.63
N MET A 95 19.54 2.80 -4.12
CA MET A 95 19.68 4.26 -3.67
C MET A 95 19.39 5.43 -4.69
N GLN A 96 19.05 6.72 -4.38
CA GLN A 96 19.34 7.73 -3.30
C GLN A 96 18.10 8.36 -2.61
N ASP A 97 16.99 8.64 -3.31
CA ASP A 97 15.65 8.84 -2.68
C ASP A 97 15.21 7.59 -1.90
N LEU A 98 15.90 6.52 -2.18
CA LEU A 98 15.60 5.23 -1.67
C LEU A 98 16.06 5.00 -0.24
N ALA A 99 17.17 5.57 0.26
CA ALA A 99 17.50 5.44 1.68
C ALA A 99 16.46 6.10 2.61
N GLU A 100 15.78 7.14 2.12
CA GLU A 100 14.78 7.90 2.88
C GLU A 100 13.36 7.35 2.71
N TYR A 101 13.03 6.82 1.53
CA TYR A 101 11.68 6.43 1.17
C TYR A 101 11.54 4.93 0.85
N TYR A 102 12.21 4.43 -0.19
CA TYR A 102 11.93 3.07 -0.69
C TYR A 102 12.62 1.92 0.10
N MET A 103 13.80 2.12 0.73
CA MET A 103 14.54 1.11 1.53
C MET A 103 14.06 0.93 2.98
N PRO A 104 13.64 1.98 3.71
CA PRO A 104 13.32 1.84 5.13
C PRO A 104 12.30 0.74 5.47
N PRO A 105 11.28 0.41 4.65
CA PRO A 105 10.46 -0.78 4.87
C PRO A 105 11.27 -2.09 4.89
N PHE A 106 12.20 -2.27 3.95
CA PHE A 106 13.07 -3.44 3.88
C PHE A 106 14.11 -3.47 5.00
N GLN A 107 14.60 -2.30 5.41
CA GLN A 107 15.47 -2.18 6.59
C GLN A 107 14.74 -2.68 7.84
N GLN A 108 13.47 -2.34 8.01
CA GLN A 108 12.64 -2.86 9.11
C GLN A 108 12.52 -4.39 9.04
N CYS A 109 12.26 -4.96 7.86
CA CYS A 109 12.25 -6.43 7.67
C CYS A 109 13.55 -7.09 8.10
N ALA A 110 14.70 -6.55 7.65
CA ALA A 110 16.01 -7.13 7.90
C ALA A 110 16.47 -6.96 9.36
N GLN A 111 16.35 -5.74 9.90
CA GLN A 111 16.97 -5.39 11.18
C GLN A 111 16.09 -5.71 12.38
N ALA A 112 14.79 -5.42 12.29
CA ALA A 112 13.89 -5.49 13.43
C ALA A 112 12.96 -6.70 13.37
N SER A 113 12.42 -7.04 12.20
CA SER A 113 11.56 -8.21 12.05
C SER A 113 12.34 -9.52 11.82
N LYS A 114 13.62 -9.42 11.40
CA LYS A 114 14.49 -10.59 11.13
C LYS A 114 13.83 -11.58 10.17
N VAL A 115 13.27 -11.07 9.07
CA VAL A 115 12.68 -11.91 8.00
C VAL A 115 13.72 -12.92 7.47
N ARG A 116 13.29 -14.10 6.98
CA ARG A 116 14.24 -15.11 6.45
C ARG A 116 14.50 -15.01 4.96
N SER A 117 13.69 -14.26 4.23
CA SER A 117 13.89 -14.14 2.79
C SER A 117 13.48 -12.76 2.24
N PHE A 118 14.09 -12.41 1.12
CA PHE A 118 13.75 -11.24 0.30
C PHE A 118 13.56 -11.66 -1.15
N VAL A 119 12.62 -11.02 -1.85
CA VAL A 119 12.52 -11.09 -3.33
C VAL A 119 13.26 -9.90 -3.94
N CYS A 120 14.20 -10.17 -4.85
CA CYS A 120 14.78 -9.13 -5.72
C CYS A 120 13.86 -8.86 -6.92
N SER A 121 13.67 -7.57 -7.27
CA SER A 121 12.70 -7.13 -8.27
C SER A 121 13.21 -7.28 -9.73
N TYR A 122 12.28 -7.25 -10.69
CA TYR A 122 12.60 -7.24 -12.13
C TYR A 122 13.50 -6.06 -12.54
N ASN A 123 13.16 -4.86 -12.07
CA ASN A 123 13.71 -3.62 -12.62
C ASN A 123 15.22 -3.47 -12.36
N ALA A 124 15.86 -2.64 -13.17
CA ALA A 124 17.20 -2.16 -12.90
C ALA A 124 17.12 -0.85 -12.11
N VAL A 125 18.13 -0.61 -11.28
CA VAL A 125 18.32 0.68 -10.62
C VAL A 125 19.73 1.15 -10.86
N ASN A 126 19.87 2.40 -11.27
CA ASN A 126 21.15 3.00 -11.65
C ASN A 126 21.92 2.14 -12.67
N GLY A 127 21.19 1.45 -13.55
CA GLY A 127 21.74 0.59 -14.62
C GLY A 127 22.02 -0.86 -14.22
N VAL A 128 21.75 -1.28 -12.98
CA VAL A 128 22.01 -2.66 -12.51
C VAL A 128 20.70 -3.35 -12.14
N PRO A 129 20.35 -4.49 -12.77
CA PRO A 129 19.23 -5.35 -12.35
C PRO A 129 19.35 -5.75 -10.88
N THR A 130 18.28 -5.65 -10.10
CA THR A 130 18.43 -5.81 -8.63
C THR A 130 18.90 -7.21 -8.21
N CYS A 131 18.49 -8.26 -8.93
CA CYS A 131 18.95 -9.63 -8.66
C CYS A 131 20.44 -9.86 -8.97
N ALA A 132 21.09 -8.94 -9.69
CA ALA A 132 22.52 -8.96 -9.99
C ALA A 132 23.32 -7.91 -9.22
N ASP A 133 22.68 -7.14 -8.34
CA ASP A 133 23.32 -5.99 -7.68
C ASP A 133 24.00 -6.38 -6.36
N THR A 134 25.30 -6.65 -6.42
CA THR A 134 26.13 -6.95 -5.23
C THR A 134 26.14 -5.83 -4.17
N TYR A 135 25.98 -4.57 -4.58
CA TYR A 135 25.93 -3.48 -3.61
C TYR A 135 24.65 -3.60 -2.74
N VAL A 136 23.58 -4.08 -3.34
CA VAL A 136 22.26 -4.15 -2.72
C VAL A 136 22.11 -5.41 -1.90
N LEU A 137 22.35 -6.56 -2.54
CA LEU A 137 22.18 -7.87 -1.92
C LEU A 137 23.26 -8.14 -0.86
N GLN A 138 24.52 -7.77 -1.14
CA GLN A 138 25.61 -8.00 -0.18
C GLN A 138 25.90 -6.77 0.68
N THR A 139 26.21 -5.62 0.06
CA THR A 139 26.73 -4.48 0.83
C THR A 139 25.68 -3.87 1.74
N ILE A 140 24.46 -3.66 1.26
CA ILE A 140 23.39 -3.07 2.07
C ILE A 140 22.70 -4.14 2.91
N LEU A 141 22.10 -5.15 2.30
CA LEU A 141 21.28 -6.13 3.01
C LEU A 141 22.11 -7.00 3.97
N CYS A 142 23.11 -7.72 3.46
CA CYS A 142 23.92 -8.60 4.31
C CYS A 142 24.85 -7.83 5.25
N TYR A 143 25.70 -6.92 4.73
CA TYR A 143 26.75 -6.28 5.52
C TYR A 143 26.24 -5.09 6.35
N HIS A 144 25.58 -4.12 5.73
CA HIS A 144 25.14 -2.92 6.43
C HIS A 144 23.97 -3.18 7.39
N TRP A 145 22.98 -3.97 6.97
CA TRP A 145 21.83 -4.32 7.80
C TRP A 145 22.05 -5.57 8.67
N ASN A 146 23.18 -6.25 8.53
CA ASN A 146 23.55 -7.44 9.29
C ASN A 146 22.50 -8.56 9.17
N TRP A 147 22.07 -8.82 7.94
CA TRP A 147 21.12 -9.88 7.60
C TRP A 147 21.87 -11.15 7.18
N THR A 148 22.55 -11.79 8.13
CA THR A 148 23.52 -12.88 7.87
C THR A 148 23.23 -14.15 8.66
N GLU A 149 21.99 -14.31 9.15
CA GLU A 149 21.62 -15.51 9.88
C GLU A 149 21.59 -16.74 8.96
N SER A 150 21.93 -17.91 9.50
CA SER A 150 21.88 -19.17 8.76
C SER A 150 20.48 -19.46 8.24
N ASN A 151 20.36 -19.94 6.99
CA ASN A 151 19.11 -20.21 6.26
C ASN A 151 18.33 -18.96 5.82
N ASN A 152 18.94 -17.78 5.90
CA ASN A 152 18.45 -16.64 5.13
C ASN A 152 18.72 -16.88 3.63
N TYR A 153 17.81 -16.48 2.75
CA TYR A 153 18.02 -16.61 1.30
C TYR A 153 17.30 -15.52 0.49
N ILE A 154 17.80 -15.23 -0.71
CA ILE A 154 17.24 -14.24 -1.64
C ILE A 154 16.69 -14.96 -2.87
N THR A 155 15.43 -14.73 -3.20
CA THR A 155 14.80 -15.29 -4.42
C THR A 155 14.62 -14.22 -5.49
N SER A 156 14.69 -14.62 -6.76
CA SER A 156 14.21 -13.77 -7.85
C SER A 156 12.70 -13.62 -7.82
N ASP A 157 12.20 -12.49 -8.33
CA ASP A 157 10.83 -12.44 -8.84
C ASP A 157 10.66 -13.42 -10.00
N CYS A 158 9.43 -13.81 -10.33
CA CYS A 158 9.18 -14.89 -11.28
C CYS A 158 9.51 -14.50 -12.71
N GLU A 159 10.45 -15.20 -13.34
CA GLU A 159 11.02 -14.86 -14.65
C GLU A 159 11.91 -13.61 -14.63
N ALA A 160 12.30 -13.05 -13.46
CA ALA A 160 13.22 -11.92 -13.43
C ALA A 160 14.60 -12.26 -14.00
N VAL A 161 15.02 -13.53 -13.95
CA VAL A 161 16.26 -13.99 -14.58
C VAL A 161 16.13 -14.05 -16.10
N ALA A 162 15.00 -14.54 -16.60
CA ALA A 162 14.69 -14.55 -18.03
C ALA A 162 14.54 -13.12 -18.58
N ASP A 163 13.73 -12.29 -17.93
CA ASP A 163 13.42 -10.92 -18.34
C ASP A 163 14.68 -10.05 -18.47
N VAL A 164 15.63 -10.18 -17.55
CA VAL A 164 16.87 -9.41 -17.63
C VAL A 164 17.75 -9.85 -18.80
N SER A 165 17.76 -11.14 -19.14
CA SER A 165 18.46 -11.62 -20.33
C SER A 165 17.79 -11.18 -21.62
N GLU A 166 16.46 -11.11 -21.65
CA GLU A 166 15.70 -10.87 -22.88
C GLU A 166 15.47 -9.38 -23.16
N ASN A 167 15.23 -8.59 -22.11
CA ASN A 167 14.71 -7.23 -22.23
C ASN A 167 15.66 -6.16 -21.66
N HIS A 168 16.43 -6.47 -20.61
CA HIS A 168 17.37 -5.50 -20.05
C HIS A 168 18.69 -5.41 -20.80
N ASN A 169 19.05 -6.43 -21.59
CA ASN A 169 20.32 -6.52 -22.32
C ASN A 169 21.56 -6.33 -21.40
N TYR A 170 21.47 -6.75 -20.14
CA TYR A 170 22.56 -6.58 -19.15
C TYR A 170 23.72 -7.56 -19.40
N THR A 171 23.41 -8.76 -19.90
CA THR A 171 24.38 -9.78 -20.35
C THR A 171 23.94 -10.32 -21.71
N ASN A 172 24.83 -11.04 -22.41
CA ASN A 172 24.52 -11.51 -23.77
C ASN A 172 23.69 -12.79 -23.80
N THR A 173 23.67 -13.55 -22.70
CA THR A 173 22.95 -14.84 -22.63
C THR A 173 22.31 -15.05 -21.27
N LEU A 174 21.24 -15.85 -21.24
CA LEU A 174 20.56 -16.23 -19.99
C LEU A 174 21.49 -16.96 -19.02
N ALA A 175 22.37 -17.82 -19.54
CA ALA A 175 23.36 -18.53 -18.73
C ALA A 175 24.36 -17.58 -18.06
N GLU A 176 24.79 -16.54 -18.79
CA GLU A 176 25.66 -15.49 -18.25
C GLU A 176 24.93 -14.70 -17.16
N TYR A 177 23.68 -14.28 -17.40
CA TYR A 177 22.91 -13.56 -16.39
C TYR A 177 22.66 -14.39 -15.13
N THR A 178 22.27 -15.65 -15.30
CA THR A 178 22.05 -16.58 -14.19
C THR A 178 23.30 -16.68 -13.33
N ALA A 179 24.47 -16.85 -13.95
CA ALA A 179 25.73 -16.91 -13.21
C ALA A 179 26.02 -15.61 -12.44
N VAL A 180 25.76 -14.44 -13.04
CA VAL A 180 25.92 -13.14 -12.39
C VAL A 180 24.98 -12.98 -11.20
N ALA A 181 23.69 -13.29 -11.36
CA ALA A 181 22.69 -13.15 -10.31
C ALA A 181 23.00 -14.05 -9.10
N PHE A 182 23.34 -15.32 -9.33
CA PHE A 182 23.75 -16.23 -8.26
C PHE A 182 25.05 -15.76 -7.58
N SER A 183 26.01 -15.24 -8.35
CA SER A 183 27.26 -14.69 -7.79
C SER A 183 27.03 -13.41 -7.00
N ALA A 184 25.99 -12.64 -7.31
CA ALA A 184 25.62 -11.42 -6.61
C ALA A 184 24.94 -11.67 -5.25
N GLY A 185 24.43 -12.88 -5.03
CA GLY A 185 23.76 -13.27 -3.79
C GLY A 185 22.31 -13.71 -3.93
N MET A 186 21.80 -13.88 -5.15
CA MET A 186 20.53 -14.56 -5.37
C MET A 186 20.72 -16.07 -5.13
N ASP A 187 19.91 -16.67 -4.28
CA ASP A 187 20.07 -18.06 -3.85
C ASP A 187 19.15 -19.03 -4.63
N ASN A 188 18.03 -18.54 -5.16
CA ASN A 188 17.09 -19.30 -6.00
C ASN A 188 16.43 -18.40 -7.04
N SER A 189 16.01 -18.98 -8.18
CA SER A 189 15.21 -18.28 -9.18
C SER A 189 13.80 -18.86 -9.26
N CYS A 190 12.80 -17.98 -9.35
CA CYS A 190 11.43 -18.34 -9.67
C CYS A 190 11.26 -18.35 -11.20
N GLU A 191 10.80 -19.45 -11.77
CA GLU A 191 10.42 -19.55 -13.19
C GLU A 191 9.00 -20.14 -13.28
N TYR A 192 8.14 -19.55 -14.11
CA TYR A 192 6.75 -19.89 -14.30
C TYR A 192 6.40 -20.04 -15.80
N LYS A 193 5.88 -21.21 -16.18
CA LYS A 193 5.35 -21.46 -17.54
C LYS A 193 3.84 -21.27 -17.59
N GLY A 194 3.39 -20.02 -17.69
CA GLY A 194 1.99 -19.70 -17.95
C GLY A 194 1.77 -18.20 -18.14
N SER A 195 0.89 -17.83 -19.06
CA SER A 195 0.41 -16.45 -19.22
C SER A 195 -1.02 -16.36 -18.71
N SER A 196 -1.31 -15.42 -17.83
CA SER A 196 -2.71 -15.02 -17.60
C SER A 196 -2.80 -13.54 -17.31
N ASP A 197 -2.65 -12.72 -18.36
CA ASP A 197 -3.20 -11.37 -18.36
C ASP A 197 -4.01 -11.20 -19.64
N ILE A 198 -5.33 -11.26 -19.49
CA ILE A 198 -6.27 -10.86 -20.52
C ILE A 198 -6.58 -9.38 -20.25
N PRO A 199 -6.11 -8.43 -21.08
CA PRO A 199 -6.52 -7.05 -20.93
C PRO A 199 -7.92 -6.84 -21.48
N ILE A 200 -8.80 -6.15 -20.74
CA ILE A 200 -9.97 -5.45 -21.32
C ILE A 200 -9.99 -3.99 -20.83
N LEU A 201 -10.48 -3.15 -21.74
CA LEU A 201 -10.02 -1.83 -22.12
C LEU A 201 -10.31 -0.71 -21.12
N GLN A 202 -9.31 0.14 -20.90
CA GLN A 202 -9.43 1.49 -20.34
C GLN A 202 -10.10 2.48 -21.32
N ASN A 203 -11.18 2.05 -21.98
CA ASN A 203 -11.96 2.81 -22.96
C ASN A 203 -13.44 2.39 -22.85
N SER A 204 -14.31 3.35 -22.52
CA SER A 204 -15.75 3.18 -22.38
C SER A 204 -16.50 3.31 -23.72
N SER A 205 -16.22 2.44 -24.67
CA SER A 205 -17.07 2.27 -25.87
C SER A 205 -18.26 1.33 -25.61
N VAL A 206 -18.52 0.97 -24.34
CA VAL A 206 -19.58 0.04 -23.95
C VAL A 206 -20.94 0.75 -24.10
N PRO A 207 -21.90 0.18 -24.85
CA PRO A 207 -23.25 0.74 -24.99
C PRO A 207 -23.95 0.87 -23.62
N ASP A 208 -24.54 2.03 -23.35
CA ASP A 208 -25.35 2.29 -22.16
C ASP A 208 -26.66 1.47 -22.20
N ASN A 209 -26.68 0.36 -21.46
CA ASN A 209 -27.87 -0.49 -21.29
C ASN A 209 -28.40 -0.48 -19.84
N TRP A 210 -27.79 0.30 -18.96
CA TRP A 210 -28.08 0.32 -17.52
C TRP A 210 -28.80 1.58 -17.08
N THR A 211 -28.57 2.74 -17.72
CA THR A 211 -28.99 4.03 -17.17
C THR A 211 -30.51 4.16 -17.04
N THR A 212 -31.29 3.75 -18.04
CA THR A 212 -32.75 3.83 -17.98
C THR A 212 -33.32 3.06 -16.80
N ASN A 213 -32.85 1.82 -16.60
CA ASN A 213 -33.32 0.96 -15.51
C ASN A 213 -32.85 1.49 -14.14
N ALA A 214 -31.61 1.95 -14.05
CA ALA A 214 -31.05 2.53 -12.82
C ALA A 214 -31.83 3.77 -12.38
N LEU A 215 -32.18 4.68 -13.30
CA LEU A 215 -32.98 5.87 -12.99
C LEU A 215 -34.41 5.51 -12.57
N HIS A 216 -35.04 4.53 -13.22
CA HIS A 216 -36.37 4.08 -12.85
C HIS A 216 -36.39 3.51 -11.42
N ALA A 217 -35.42 2.67 -11.06
CA ALA A 217 -35.28 2.14 -9.70
C ALA A 217 -35.02 3.26 -8.69
N ALA A 218 -34.11 4.18 -9.00
CA ALA A 218 -33.78 5.30 -8.13
C ALA A 218 -34.99 6.23 -7.87
N GLN A 219 -35.86 6.45 -8.86
CA GLN A 219 -37.10 7.22 -8.70
C GLN A 219 -38.09 6.58 -7.71
N GLY A 220 -38.07 5.25 -7.55
CA GLY A 220 -38.90 4.53 -6.59
C GLY A 220 -38.33 4.44 -5.16
N SER A 221 -37.05 4.73 -4.95
CA SER A 221 -36.34 4.52 -3.66
C SER A 221 -36.21 5.79 -2.81
N ASP A 222 -36.12 5.70 -1.48
CA ASP A 222 -35.87 6.88 -0.64
C ASP A 222 -34.40 7.35 -0.69
N HIS A 223 -33.48 6.41 -0.87
CA HIS A 223 -32.04 6.62 -0.91
C HIS A 223 -31.41 5.90 -2.10
N ILE A 224 -30.26 6.41 -2.56
CA ILE A 224 -29.50 5.80 -3.65
C ILE A 224 -28.10 5.45 -3.12
N ILE A 225 -27.68 4.21 -3.33
CA ILE A 225 -26.32 3.74 -3.07
C ILE A 225 -25.76 3.25 -4.40
N SER A 226 -24.73 3.92 -4.90
CA SER A 226 -24.08 3.59 -6.18
C SER A 226 -22.71 3.00 -5.92
N PHE A 227 -22.50 1.75 -6.32
CA PHE A 227 -21.19 1.11 -6.29
C PHE A 227 -20.52 1.32 -7.65
N GLY A 228 -19.31 1.86 -7.63
CA GLY A 228 -18.54 2.15 -8.84
C GLY A 228 -17.06 2.26 -8.53
N GLY A 229 -16.26 2.66 -9.51
CA GLY A 229 -14.81 2.73 -9.43
C GLY A 229 -14.19 1.74 -10.40
N LEU A 230 -13.16 1.04 -9.93
CA LEU A 230 -12.38 0.10 -10.74
C LEU A 230 -12.65 -1.35 -10.34
N ASP A 231 -12.50 -2.24 -11.31
CA ASP A 231 -12.48 -3.69 -11.12
C ASP A 231 -11.06 -4.23 -11.42
N THR A 232 -10.74 -5.45 -10.99
CA THR A 232 -9.39 -6.03 -11.08
C THR A 232 -8.77 -6.04 -12.48
N PRO A 233 -9.53 -6.05 -13.60
CA PRO A 233 -8.94 -5.90 -14.93
C PRO A 233 -8.37 -4.49 -15.22
N ALA A 234 -8.69 -3.49 -14.40
CA ALA A 234 -8.24 -2.11 -14.63
C ALA A 234 -6.80 -1.87 -14.18
N ALA A 235 -6.28 -2.67 -13.24
CA ALA A 235 -4.98 -2.53 -12.59
C ALA A 235 -4.56 -3.90 -12.03
N ALA A 236 -3.43 -4.43 -12.48
CA ALA A 236 -2.92 -5.73 -12.06
C ALA A 236 -1.39 -5.82 -12.18
N GLU A 237 -0.84 -6.95 -11.75
CA GLU A 237 0.54 -7.32 -12.09
C GLU A 237 0.71 -7.32 -13.62
N GLY A 238 1.83 -6.77 -14.11
CA GLY A 238 2.05 -6.57 -15.56
C GLY A 238 1.16 -5.51 -16.23
N PHE A 239 0.20 -4.90 -15.51
CA PHE A 239 -0.79 -3.99 -16.10
C PHE A 239 -0.99 -2.73 -15.26
N ASP A 240 -0.16 -1.73 -15.53
CA ASP A 240 -0.34 -0.37 -15.00
C ASP A 240 -1.49 0.36 -15.68
N ARG A 241 -2.13 1.24 -14.93
CA ARG A 241 -3.16 2.12 -15.47
C ARG A 241 -2.54 3.18 -16.36
N THR A 242 -3.23 3.57 -17.44
CA THR A 242 -2.86 4.73 -18.25
C THR A 242 -3.56 6.02 -17.79
N ASP A 243 -4.72 5.89 -17.15
CA ASP A 243 -5.52 6.97 -16.59
C ASP A 243 -5.94 6.66 -15.14
N ILE A 244 -6.20 7.70 -14.35
CA ILE A 244 -6.72 7.62 -12.98
C ILE A 244 -8.09 8.32 -12.84
N SER A 245 -8.66 8.78 -13.95
CA SER A 245 -10.04 9.27 -14.02
C SER A 245 -11.05 8.14 -13.77
N TRP A 246 -12.25 8.51 -13.33
CA TRP A 246 -13.38 7.58 -13.39
C TRP A 246 -13.71 7.21 -14.84
N PRO A 247 -14.19 5.98 -15.11
CA PRO A 247 -14.80 5.67 -16.39
C PRO A 247 -15.95 6.63 -16.69
N GLY A 248 -15.93 7.29 -17.86
CA GLY A 248 -16.86 8.37 -18.19
C GLY A 248 -18.34 7.99 -18.05
N THR A 249 -18.69 6.78 -18.47
CA THR A 249 -20.05 6.24 -18.35
C THR A 249 -20.55 6.12 -16.91
N GLN A 250 -19.66 5.86 -15.94
CA GLN A 250 -20.03 5.85 -14.52
C GLN A 250 -20.29 7.28 -14.02
N VAL A 251 -19.46 8.25 -14.42
CA VAL A 251 -19.66 9.67 -14.07
C VAL A 251 -20.99 10.19 -14.65
N GLU A 252 -21.31 9.84 -15.89
CA GLU A 252 -22.59 10.21 -16.52
C GLU A 252 -23.79 9.65 -15.76
N LEU A 253 -23.75 8.37 -15.36
CA LEU A 253 -24.80 7.75 -14.57
C LEU A 253 -24.95 8.44 -13.21
N ILE A 254 -23.84 8.65 -12.49
CA ILE A 254 -23.83 9.29 -11.17
C ILE A 254 -24.36 10.72 -11.27
N THR A 255 -24.01 11.45 -12.33
CA THR A 255 -24.54 12.80 -12.59
C THR A 255 -26.07 12.79 -12.72
N LYS A 256 -26.63 11.85 -13.49
CA LYS A 256 -28.08 11.72 -13.66
C LYS A 256 -28.76 11.31 -12.35
N LEU A 257 -28.15 10.42 -11.55
CA LEU A 257 -28.66 10.02 -10.23
C LEU A 257 -28.66 11.20 -9.24
N ALA A 258 -27.59 12.01 -9.23
CA ALA A 258 -27.45 13.17 -8.36
C ALA A 258 -28.53 14.25 -8.63
N GLN A 259 -29.07 14.31 -9.85
CA GLN A 259 -30.12 15.25 -10.24
C GLN A 259 -31.53 14.84 -9.79
N LEU A 260 -31.73 13.65 -9.23
CA LEU A 260 -33.04 13.17 -8.78
C LEU A 260 -33.52 13.80 -7.47
N GLY A 261 -32.70 14.62 -6.80
CA GLY A 261 -33.04 15.25 -5.53
C GLY A 261 -33.10 14.29 -4.35
N LYS A 262 -32.51 13.08 -4.49
CA LYS A 262 -32.47 12.04 -3.46
C LYS A 262 -31.07 11.96 -2.83
N PRO A 263 -30.94 11.57 -1.54
CA PRO A 263 -29.64 11.35 -0.94
C PRO A 263 -28.88 10.24 -1.68
N LEU A 264 -27.74 10.59 -2.28
CA LEU A 264 -26.87 9.68 -3.02
C LEU A 264 -25.57 9.43 -2.26
N ILE A 265 -25.28 8.17 -1.99
CA ILE A 265 -24.01 7.67 -1.47
C ILE A 265 -23.28 6.97 -2.61
N VAL A 266 -22.02 7.33 -2.86
CA VAL A 266 -21.16 6.65 -3.84
C VAL A 266 -20.13 5.81 -3.09
N VAL A 267 -20.15 4.50 -3.32
CA VAL A 267 -19.15 3.56 -2.81
C VAL A 267 -18.11 3.32 -3.91
N VAL A 268 -16.87 3.71 -3.64
CA VAL A 268 -15.74 3.60 -4.56
C VAL A 268 -14.99 2.31 -4.28
N LEU A 269 -14.95 1.45 -5.28
CA LEU A 269 -14.26 0.16 -5.32
C LEU A 269 -12.94 0.27 -6.09
N GLY A 270 -12.02 -0.63 -5.76
CA GLY A 270 -10.72 -0.75 -6.41
C GLY A 270 -9.74 0.38 -6.09
N ASP A 271 -8.72 0.51 -6.93
CA ASP A 271 -7.70 1.53 -6.76
C ASP A 271 -8.27 2.94 -6.86
N MET A 272 -7.58 3.89 -6.22
CA MET A 272 -8.04 5.26 -6.12
C MET A 272 -8.18 5.90 -7.51
N VAL A 273 -9.31 6.58 -7.74
CA VAL A 273 -9.62 7.36 -8.95
C VAL A 273 -9.89 8.83 -8.58
N ASP A 274 -9.78 9.76 -9.52
CA ASP A 274 -10.00 11.19 -9.27
C ASP A 274 -11.47 11.50 -8.93
N ASN A 275 -11.78 11.72 -7.64
CA ASN A 275 -13.14 12.03 -7.19
C ASN A 275 -13.59 13.48 -7.43
N SER A 276 -12.79 14.34 -8.08
CA SER A 276 -13.16 15.75 -8.32
C SER A 276 -14.56 15.91 -8.94
N PRO A 277 -14.98 15.10 -9.95
CA PRO A 277 -16.33 15.17 -10.47
C PRO A 277 -17.38 14.91 -9.40
N LEU A 278 -17.20 13.86 -8.58
CA LEU A 278 -18.14 13.47 -7.54
C LEU A 278 -18.26 14.52 -6.44
N LEU A 279 -17.12 15.07 -6.00
CA LEU A 279 -17.07 16.06 -4.92
C LEU A 279 -17.69 17.40 -5.34
N SER A 280 -17.76 17.69 -6.64
CA SER A 280 -18.43 18.90 -7.16
C SER A 280 -19.95 18.76 -7.30
N MET A 281 -20.50 17.54 -7.21
CA MET A 281 -21.93 17.28 -7.39
C MET A 281 -22.70 17.47 -6.09
N GLU A 282 -23.54 18.50 -5.99
CA GLU A 282 -24.34 18.77 -4.78
C GLU A 282 -25.25 17.59 -4.39
N GLY A 283 -25.70 16.80 -5.37
CA GLY A 283 -26.52 15.61 -5.13
C GLY A 283 -25.78 14.44 -4.47
N VAL A 284 -24.45 14.36 -4.62
CA VAL A 284 -23.62 13.35 -3.95
C VAL A 284 -23.41 13.78 -2.50
N LYS A 285 -24.06 13.08 -1.57
CA LYS A 285 -24.04 13.42 -0.13
C LYS A 285 -22.91 12.73 0.63
N SER A 286 -22.42 11.60 0.14
CA SER A 286 -21.31 10.88 0.76
C SER A 286 -20.54 10.08 -0.28
N VAL A 287 -19.23 9.97 -0.07
CA VAL A 287 -18.32 9.12 -0.85
C VAL A 287 -17.58 8.22 0.15
N ILE A 288 -17.65 6.91 -0.06
CA ILE A 288 -16.99 5.91 0.78
C ILE A 288 -16.01 5.14 -0.09
N TRP A 289 -14.72 5.27 0.17
CA TRP A 289 -13.72 4.43 -0.50
C TRP A 289 -13.53 3.14 0.29
N THR A 290 -13.67 2.02 -0.42
CA THR A 290 -13.64 0.67 0.16
C THR A 290 -12.57 -0.20 -0.48
N ASN A 291 -11.78 0.37 -1.39
CA ASN A 291 -10.78 -0.33 -2.19
C ASN A 291 -11.32 -1.71 -2.63
N TRP A 292 -10.57 -2.75 -2.33
CA TRP A 292 -11.05 -4.11 -2.35
C TRP A 292 -11.42 -4.50 -0.92
N SER A 293 -12.67 -4.95 -0.70
CA SER A 293 -13.26 -5.13 0.63
C SER A 293 -13.39 -6.59 1.10
N GLY A 294 -13.06 -7.55 0.25
CA GLY A 294 -12.87 -8.97 0.59
C GLY A 294 -14.18 -9.75 0.68
N GLN A 295 -14.09 -10.97 1.22
CA GLN A 295 -15.21 -11.93 1.24
C GLN A 295 -16.48 -11.39 1.93
N ASP A 296 -16.32 -10.53 2.95
CA ASP A 296 -17.41 -9.94 3.73
C ASP A 296 -17.61 -8.45 3.43
N GLY A 297 -17.02 -7.96 2.33
CA GLY A 297 -16.98 -6.54 1.99
C GLY A 297 -18.36 -5.90 1.83
N GLY A 298 -19.31 -6.59 1.19
CA GLY A 298 -20.68 -6.09 1.04
C GLY A 298 -21.39 -5.87 2.39
N SER A 299 -21.25 -6.83 3.31
CA SER A 299 -21.81 -6.73 4.66
C SER A 299 -21.18 -5.60 5.45
N ALA A 300 -19.85 -5.48 5.42
CA ALA A 300 -19.12 -4.43 6.11
C ALA A 300 -19.53 -3.01 5.64
N VAL A 301 -19.64 -2.81 4.32
CA VAL A 301 -20.08 -1.53 3.74
C VAL A 301 -21.50 -1.18 4.16
N MET A 302 -22.42 -2.14 4.15
CA MET A 302 -23.79 -1.88 4.57
C MET A 302 -23.91 -1.61 6.07
N GLN A 303 -23.11 -2.27 6.90
CA GLN A 303 -23.04 -1.99 8.33
C GLN A 303 -22.48 -0.59 8.64
N VAL A 304 -21.54 -0.12 7.83
CA VAL A 304 -21.08 1.27 7.83
C VAL A 304 -22.24 2.19 7.44
N ILE A 305 -22.84 2.03 6.26
CA ILE A 305 -23.91 2.92 5.76
C ILE A 305 -25.11 3.00 6.72
N SER A 306 -25.50 1.88 7.33
CA SER A 306 -26.58 1.80 8.32
C SER A 306 -26.16 2.23 9.73
N ALA A 307 -24.92 2.65 9.90
CA ALA A 307 -24.30 3.01 11.17
C ALA A 307 -24.40 1.89 12.23
N VAL A 308 -24.40 0.61 11.84
CA VAL A 308 -24.20 -0.49 12.78
C VAL A 308 -22.77 -0.48 13.32
N HIS A 309 -21.79 -0.21 12.45
CA HIS A 309 -20.39 0.02 12.83
C HIS A 309 -19.96 1.45 12.52
N ALA A 310 -19.01 1.96 13.31
CA ALA A 310 -18.39 3.26 13.12
C ALA A 310 -17.43 3.25 11.91
N VAL A 311 -17.21 4.42 11.33
CA VAL A 311 -16.07 4.64 10.42
C VAL A 311 -15.02 5.44 11.16
N ALA A 312 -13.80 4.92 11.18
CA ALA A 312 -12.61 5.59 11.70
C ALA A 312 -11.41 5.49 10.74
N GLY A 313 -11.56 4.75 9.63
CA GLY A 313 -10.51 4.58 8.64
C GLY A 313 -10.15 5.89 7.94
N ARG A 314 -8.90 5.97 7.51
CA ARG A 314 -8.31 7.15 6.86
C ARG A 314 -7.52 6.75 5.64
N LEU A 315 -7.37 7.65 4.68
CA LEU A 315 -6.63 7.35 3.45
C LEU A 315 -5.13 7.10 3.74
N PRO A 316 -4.59 5.90 3.45
CA PRO A 316 -3.15 5.60 3.57
C PRO A 316 -2.35 6.03 2.34
N ILE A 317 -3.03 6.66 1.38
CA ILE A 317 -2.49 7.27 0.16
C ILE A 317 -3.19 8.60 -0.09
N MET A 318 -2.56 9.47 -0.87
CA MET A 318 -3.19 10.70 -1.35
C MET A 318 -3.96 10.42 -2.65
N GLN A 319 -5.11 11.06 -2.84
CA GLN A 319 -5.83 11.05 -4.12
C GLN A 319 -5.34 12.20 -5.01
N TYR A 320 -4.75 11.85 -6.13
CA TYR A 320 -4.25 12.79 -7.13
C TYR A 320 -5.34 13.17 -8.14
N PRO A 321 -5.32 14.41 -8.68
CA PRO A 321 -6.15 14.77 -9.82
C PRO A 321 -5.65 14.07 -11.10
N ALA A 322 -6.55 13.81 -12.03
CA ALA A 322 -6.29 13.09 -13.28
C ALA A 322 -5.12 13.68 -14.09
N SER A 323 -4.83 14.98 -13.93
CA SER A 323 -3.72 15.67 -14.57
C SER A 323 -2.33 15.11 -14.22
N TYR A 324 -2.18 14.35 -13.13
CA TYR A 324 -0.92 13.66 -12.79
C TYR A 324 -0.54 12.56 -13.78
N THR A 325 -1.48 12.09 -14.60
CA THR A 325 -1.19 11.14 -15.69
C THR A 325 -0.30 11.75 -16.78
N ASN A 326 -0.20 13.08 -16.85
CA ASN A 326 0.71 13.77 -17.77
C ASN A 326 2.19 13.70 -17.34
N LEU A 327 2.46 13.35 -16.07
CA LEU A 327 3.82 13.19 -15.56
C LEU A 327 4.35 11.81 -15.91
N SER A 328 5.67 11.66 -16.01
CA SER A 328 6.28 10.34 -16.18
C SER A 328 6.08 9.52 -14.91
N MET A 329 5.63 8.27 -15.04
CA MET A 329 5.62 7.31 -13.93
C MET A 329 7.00 6.71 -13.66
N LEU A 330 7.96 6.95 -14.57
CA LEU A 330 9.33 6.46 -14.48
C LEU A 330 10.28 7.48 -13.82
N ASP A 331 9.76 8.68 -13.52
CA ASP A 331 10.53 9.70 -12.81
C ASP A 331 10.45 9.44 -11.30
N MET A 332 11.51 8.83 -10.78
CA MET A 332 11.63 8.42 -9.39
C MET A 332 11.89 9.58 -8.41
N ASN A 333 12.11 10.81 -8.90
CA ASN A 333 12.37 11.97 -8.06
C ASN A 333 11.08 12.37 -7.31
N LEU A 334 11.11 12.21 -5.99
CA LEU A 334 9.93 12.47 -5.16
C LEU A 334 9.69 13.96 -4.91
N ARG A 335 10.76 14.76 -4.93
CA ARG A 335 10.73 16.20 -4.62
C ARG A 335 10.22 17.01 -5.81
N PRO A 336 9.54 18.14 -5.56
CA PRO A 336 9.15 19.05 -6.62
C PRO A 336 10.36 19.68 -7.31
N ASP A 337 10.27 19.83 -8.62
CA ASP A 337 11.21 20.55 -9.46
C ASP A 337 10.47 21.30 -10.60
N ALA A 338 11.20 21.70 -11.65
CA ALA A 338 10.60 22.41 -12.78
C ALA A 338 9.64 21.55 -13.63
N SER A 339 9.77 20.23 -13.55
CA SER A 339 9.03 19.23 -14.33
C SER A 339 7.99 18.46 -13.53
N SER A 340 8.16 18.37 -12.20
CA SER A 340 7.28 17.63 -11.29
C SER A 340 6.81 18.50 -10.12
N PRO A 341 5.50 18.48 -9.75
CA PRO A 341 5.00 19.12 -8.54
C PRO A 341 5.34 18.34 -7.24
N GLY A 342 6.13 17.27 -7.34
CA GLY A 342 6.45 16.35 -6.24
C GLY A 342 5.41 15.25 -6.08
N TRP A 343 5.83 14.16 -5.45
CA TRP A 343 5.02 12.96 -5.20
C TRP A 343 4.80 12.75 -3.71
N THR A 344 3.71 12.06 -3.38
CA THR A 344 3.26 11.75 -2.01
C THR A 344 2.86 12.98 -1.20
N TYR A 345 2.16 12.77 -0.09
CA TYR A 345 1.75 13.85 0.80
C TYR A 345 2.92 14.63 1.42
N ARG A 346 4.14 14.07 1.42
CA ARG A 346 5.34 14.71 1.97
C ARG A 346 5.83 15.85 1.09
N TRP A 347 5.78 15.66 -0.23
CA TRP A 347 6.38 16.58 -1.20
C TRP A 347 5.37 17.22 -2.15
N CYS A 348 4.12 16.75 -2.14
CA CYS A 348 3.03 17.27 -2.94
C CYS A 348 1.94 17.92 -2.07
N ASN A 349 1.45 19.08 -2.49
CA ASN A 349 0.30 19.76 -1.86
C ASN A 349 -0.96 19.81 -2.75
N ARG A 350 -0.96 19.15 -3.93
CA ARG A 350 -2.06 19.20 -4.92
C ARG A 350 -2.89 17.93 -4.90
N SER A 351 -3.66 17.75 -3.84
CA SER A 351 -4.56 16.60 -3.67
C SER A 351 -6.01 16.94 -3.99
N VAL A 352 -6.74 15.96 -4.52
CA VAL A 352 -8.20 15.98 -4.54
C VAL A 352 -8.71 15.63 -3.15
N GLN A 353 -8.12 14.59 -2.55
CA GLN A 353 -8.29 14.22 -1.15
C GLN A 353 -6.91 13.93 -0.56
N PRO A 354 -6.55 14.55 0.57
CA PRO A 354 -5.23 14.39 1.15
C PRO A 354 -5.06 12.99 1.77
N PHE A 355 -3.80 12.57 1.92
CA PHE A 355 -3.45 11.50 2.86
C PHE A 355 -4.02 11.85 4.25
N ASP A 356 -4.36 10.84 5.06
CA ASP A 356 -5.03 10.98 6.37
C ASP A 356 -6.51 11.41 6.31
N LEU A 357 -7.08 11.74 5.14
CA LEU A 357 -8.50 12.08 5.07
C LEU A 357 -9.34 10.90 5.55
N GLY A 358 -10.18 11.15 6.55
CA GLY A 358 -11.20 10.22 7.04
C GLY A 358 -12.22 11.01 7.84
N SER A 359 -13.47 10.57 7.80
CA SER A 359 -14.59 11.22 8.51
C SER A 359 -15.20 10.25 9.51
N HIS A 360 -15.73 10.80 10.60
CA HIS A 360 -16.47 10.07 11.62
C HIS A 360 -17.94 10.52 11.57
N TYR A 361 -18.84 9.72 12.13
CA TYR A 361 -20.26 10.10 12.25
C TYR A 361 -20.53 11.18 13.28
N ILE A 362 -19.56 11.45 14.16
CA ILE A 362 -19.64 12.45 15.21
C ILE A 362 -18.36 13.28 15.24
N THR A 363 -18.41 14.37 15.98
CA THR A 363 -17.27 15.25 16.20
C THR A 363 -16.40 14.75 17.36
N PHE A 364 -15.10 14.89 17.19
CA PHE A 364 -14.11 14.70 18.25
C PHE A 364 -13.33 16.00 18.43
N ALA A 365 -13.06 16.36 19.68
CA ALA A 365 -12.09 17.40 20.02
C ALA A 365 -10.76 16.73 20.38
N ALA A 366 -9.73 16.95 19.56
CA ALA A 366 -8.38 16.43 19.81
C ALA A 366 -7.41 17.58 20.05
N ASN A 367 -6.67 17.53 21.15
CA ASN A 367 -5.69 18.57 21.54
C ASN A 367 -4.39 17.92 22.00
N PHE A 368 -3.26 18.56 21.71
CA PHE A 368 -1.99 18.19 22.36
C PHE A 368 -2.05 18.49 23.85
N GLY A 369 -1.62 17.55 24.69
CA GLY A 369 -1.67 17.67 26.15
C GLY A 369 -0.76 18.79 26.68
N SER A 370 0.50 18.83 26.24
CA SER A 370 1.39 19.98 26.40
C SER A 370 2.40 20.03 25.24
N SER A 371 2.62 21.23 24.68
CA SER A 371 3.50 21.45 23.53
C SER A 371 4.61 22.47 23.82
N GLU A 372 4.86 22.81 25.09
CA GLU A 372 5.88 23.79 25.43
C GLU A 372 7.28 23.25 25.19
N GLY A 373 7.92 23.77 24.12
CA GLY A 373 9.37 23.92 24.04
C GLY A 373 10.21 22.65 24.17
N LEU A 374 9.75 21.52 23.62
CA LEU A 374 10.52 20.28 23.58
C LEU A 374 11.85 20.52 22.84
N THR A 375 12.93 20.66 23.60
CA THR A 375 14.29 20.87 23.09
C THR A 375 15.13 19.67 23.44
N TYR A 376 15.70 19.03 22.42
CA TYR A 376 16.54 17.84 22.59
C TYR A 376 17.94 18.09 22.08
N ASN A 377 18.93 17.66 22.86
CA ASN A 377 20.31 17.61 22.40
C ASN A 377 20.60 16.23 21.79
N ILE A 378 20.77 16.19 20.47
CA ILE A 378 21.00 14.93 19.73
C ILE A 378 22.15 14.13 20.33
N GLN A 379 23.27 14.77 20.67
CA GLN A 379 24.46 14.11 21.20
C GLN A 379 24.22 13.50 22.58
N GLU A 380 23.37 14.11 23.42
CA GLU A 380 22.98 13.56 24.71
C GLU A 380 22.03 12.38 24.57
N THR A 381 21.01 12.50 23.71
CA THR A 381 20.03 11.45 23.43
C THR A 381 20.69 10.15 22.96
N ILE A 382 21.69 10.23 22.07
CA ILE A 382 22.36 9.04 21.53
C ILE A 382 23.48 8.47 22.41
N ARG A 383 23.99 9.22 23.40
CA ARG A 383 25.20 8.86 24.17
C ARG A 383 25.09 7.53 24.91
N ASN A 384 23.89 7.20 25.41
CA ASN A 384 23.63 6.00 26.21
C ASN A 384 22.74 4.98 25.48
N CYS A 385 22.67 5.05 24.14
CA CYS A 385 21.84 4.17 23.35
C CYS A 385 22.37 2.72 23.40
N ALA A 386 21.69 1.86 24.17
CA ALA A 386 22.01 0.44 24.27
C ALA A 386 21.47 -0.38 23.09
N GLN A 387 20.55 0.17 22.29
CA GLN A 387 19.99 -0.49 21.13
C GLN A 387 20.87 -0.29 19.90
N LYS A 388 21.13 -1.37 19.17
CA LYS A 388 22.05 -1.37 18.02
C LYS A 388 21.54 -0.58 16.80
N TYR A 389 20.21 -0.43 16.64
CA TYR A 389 19.61 0.09 15.40
C TYR A 389 18.52 1.17 15.57
N SER A 390 18.01 1.41 16.79
CA SER A 390 17.03 2.46 17.03
C SER A 390 17.22 3.10 18.39
N CYS A 391 17.76 4.32 18.41
CA CYS A 391 17.90 5.10 19.62
C CYS A 391 16.58 5.83 19.91
N LEU A 392 15.59 5.08 20.37
CA LEU A 392 14.27 5.62 20.77
C LEU A 392 14.28 6.17 22.21
N PHE A 393 15.44 6.18 22.88
CA PHE A 393 15.54 6.58 24.28
C PHE A 393 15.59 8.10 24.40
N GLY A 394 14.80 8.68 25.29
CA GLY A 394 14.91 10.09 25.68
C GLY A 394 13.96 11.08 24.99
N VAL A 395 13.09 10.63 24.08
CA VAL A 395 11.97 11.44 23.58
C VAL A 395 10.69 10.96 24.27
N PRO A 396 10.04 11.78 25.12
CA PRO A 396 8.76 11.42 25.74
C PRO A 396 7.67 11.21 24.68
N PRO A 397 6.63 10.41 24.99
CA PRO A 397 5.50 10.25 24.08
C PRO A 397 4.81 11.60 23.82
N LEU A 398 4.33 11.78 22.60
CA LEU A 398 3.48 12.92 22.26
C LEU A 398 2.07 12.65 22.81
N GLU A 399 1.70 13.35 23.87
CA GLU A 399 0.38 13.21 24.48
C GLU A 399 -0.69 13.93 23.65
N VAL A 400 -1.73 13.19 23.25
CA VAL A 400 -2.90 13.72 22.56
C VAL A 400 -4.14 13.36 23.37
N ALA A 401 -4.84 14.38 23.87
CA ALA A 401 -6.12 14.22 24.53
C ALA A 401 -7.23 14.23 23.46
N VAL A 402 -8.03 13.17 23.39
CA VAL A 402 -9.15 13.03 22.47
C VAL A 402 -10.44 12.93 23.27
N MET A 403 -11.36 13.86 23.03
CA MET A 403 -12.69 13.88 23.63
C MET A 403 -13.73 13.62 22.54
N ASN A 404 -14.55 12.60 22.76
CA ASN A 404 -15.73 12.34 21.96
C ASN A 404 -16.84 13.32 22.37
N GLU A 405 -17.28 14.18 21.47
CA GLU A 405 -18.34 15.18 21.71
C GLU A 405 -19.73 14.69 21.31
N GLY A 406 -19.81 13.47 20.77
CA GLY A 406 -21.04 12.83 20.34
C GLY A 406 -21.71 11.97 21.43
N ASN A 407 -22.81 11.35 21.04
CA ASN A 407 -23.64 10.50 21.90
C ASN A 407 -23.38 8.99 21.70
N ARG A 408 -22.28 8.62 21.05
CA ARG A 408 -21.96 7.24 20.71
C ARG A 408 -20.46 6.98 20.82
N ALA A 409 -20.09 5.82 21.38
CA ALA A 409 -18.72 5.34 21.34
C ALA A 409 -18.32 4.97 19.90
N LEU A 410 -17.25 5.59 19.40
CA LEU A 410 -16.63 5.26 18.11
C LEU A 410 -15.11 5.19 18.32
N ASP A 411 -14.47 4.41 17.47
CA ASP A 411 -13.01 4.40 17.36
C ASP A 411 -12.51 5.73 16.80
N PHE A 412 -11.24 6.06 17.09
CA PHE A 412 -10.59 7.26 16.61
C PHE A 412 -9.16 6.96 16.18
N VAL A 413 -8.80 7.38 14.96
CA VAL A 413 -7.43 7.25 14.43
C VAL A 413 -6.76 8.62 14.46
N THR A 414 -5.54 8.67 15.01
CA THR A 414 -4.68 9.86 15.05
C THR A 414 -3.39 9.59 14.28
N LEU A 415 -3.06 10.44 13.32
CA LEU A 415 -1.73 10.52 12.71
C LEU A 415 -1.06 11.83 13.13
N ALA A 416 0.16 11.73 13.65
CA ALA A 416 0.96 12.88 14.05
C ALA A 416 2.06 13.14 13.01
N PHE A 417 2.12 14.37 12.51
CA PHE A 417 3.08 14.79 11.48
C PHE A 417 4.10 15.76 12.07
N ILE A 418 5.36 15.61 11.66
CA ILE A 418 6.44 16.55 11.95
C ILE A 418 6.79 17.25 10.63
N LYS A 419 6.94 18.57 10.68
CA LYS A 419 7.37 19.40 9.54
C LYS A 419 8.42 20.40 10.02
N ASP A 420 9.55 20.45 9.34
CA ASP A 420 10.65 21.37 9.56
C ASP A 420 10.63 22.58 8.60
#